data_AF-A0A9E6JZM4-F1
#
_entry.id   AF-A0A9E6JZM4-F1
#
_cell.length_a   1.000
_cell.length_b   1.000
_cell.length_c   1.000
_cell.angle_alpha   90.00
_cell.angle_beta   90.00
_cell.angle_gamma   90.00
#
_symmetry.space_group_name_H-M   'P 1'
#
loop_
_entity.id
_entity.type
_entity.pdbx_description
1 polymer ?
#
loop_
_entity_poly.entity_id
_entity_poly.type
_entity_poly.pdbx_seq_one_letter_code
_entity_poly.pdbx_strand_id
1 'polypeptide(L)'
;MKAAWLTDIHLNFLKPKQLDALLYSLSQETVDCFLVSGDIGEADSVVGYLEQMAAILKRPIYFVLGNHDYYGGSIEEVRGRVDALQKQKNLIWLNKVDYIGLTKGTALVGHDSWADGRLGDFEGSSVELNDFRYIDELKLWDRSDRLKAMQNLADAAAEHLKRALPMALKDHRHILVMNHVPPFKGACWHQGKPSGDDWLPFFSCKAAGEVLEDVMKKHPDAEMTVLCGHTHGAGECQVLPNLKVVTGGAEYGAPQIQQVVEIK
;
A
#
# COMPACT_ATOMS: atom_id res chain seq x y z
N MET A 1 5.89 9.57 18.51
CA MET A 1 4.96 8.43 18.32
C MET A 1 5.72 7.33 17.59
N LYS A 2 5.46 6.05 17.88
CA LYS A 2 6.10 4.90 17.21
C LYS A 2 5.07 4.08 16.45
N ALA A 3 5.37 3.72 15.22
CA ALA A 3 4.52 2.85 14.42
C ALA A 3 5.29 1.62 13.93
N ALA A 4 4.71 0.43 14.08
CA ALA A 4 5.23 -0.76 13.40
C ALA A 4 4.64 -0.81 11.98
N TRP A 5 5.51 -0.81 10.97
CA TRP A 5 5.10 -0.93 9.58
C TRP A 5 5.23 -2.37 9.09
N LEU A 6 4.16 -2.86 8.47
CA LEU A 6 4.06 -4.15 7.80
C LEU A 6 3.57 -3.96 6.36
N THR A 7 3.97 -4.86 5.48
CA THR A 7 3.50 -4.96 4.10
C THR A 7 3.55 -6.40 3.67
N ASP A 8 2.68 -6.80 2.73
CA ASP A 8 2.75 -8.12 2.09
C ASP A 8 2.79 -9.24 3.14
N ILE A 9 1.89 -9.14 4.13
CA ILE A 9 1.89 -10.04 5.27
C ILE A 9 1.21 -11.38 4.97
N HIS A 10 0.39 -11.44 3.90
CA HIS A 10 -0.08 -12.68 3.28
C HIS A 10 -0.53 -13.73 4.30
N LEU A 11 -1.44 -13.33 5.21
CA LEU A 11 -1.82 -14.13 6.39
C LEU A 11 -2.52 -15.44 6.02
N ASN A 12 -3.05 -15.55 4.80
CA ASN A 12 -3.58 -16.77 4.19
C ASN A 12 -2.53 -17.90 4.08
N PHE A 13 -1.23 -17.58 4.07
CA PHE A 13 -0.16 -18.59 4.06
C PHE A 13 0.19 -19.13 5.46
N LEU A 14 -0.36 -18.54 6.53
CA LEU A 14 -0.11 -18.99 7.90
C LEU A 14 -1.14 -20.04 8.34
N LYS A 15 -0.66 -21.10 8.99
CA LYS A 15 -1.54 -21.99 9.76
C LYS A 15 -2.10 -21.24 10.98
N PRO A 16 -3.25 -21.63 11.54
CA PRO A 16 -3.87 -20.93 12.67
C PRO A 16 -2.92 -20.65 13.84
N LYS A 17 -2.12 -21.64 14.26
CA LYS A 17 -1.13 -21.46 15.34
C LYS A 17 -0.02 -20.45 15.00
N GLN A 18 0.36 -20.33 13.73
CA GLN A 18 1.37 -19.36 13.29
C GLN A 18 0.78 -17.95 13.27
N LEU A 19 -0.47 -17.81 12.84
CA LEU A 19 -1.20 -16.55 12.90
C LEU A 19 -1.36 -16.08 14.35
N ASP A 20 -1.81 -16.96 15.25
CA ASP A 20 -1.95 -16.64 16.67
C ASP A 20 -0.61 -16.17 17.28
N ALA A 21 0.48 -16.89 16.98
CA ALA A 21 1.81 -16.54 17.46
C ALA A 21 2.29 -15.19 16.90
N LEU A 22 2.06 -14.91 15.61
CA LEU A 22 2.39 -13.64 14.99
C LEU A 22 1.63 -12.49 15.66
N LEU A 23 0.29 -12.59 15.75
CA LEU A 23 -0.53 -11.53 16.32
C LEU A 23 -0.23 -11.31 17.80
N TYR A 24 0.05 -12.38 18.55
CA TYR A 24 0.54 -12.26 19.92
C TYR A 24 1.88 -11.51 19.98
N SER A 25 2.86 -11.88 19.16
CA SER A 25 4.15 -11.18 19.09
C SER A 25 3.98 -9.70 18.78
N LEU A 26 3.20 -9.36 17.75
CA LEU A 26 2.89 -7.98 17.39
C LEU A 26 2.20 -7.23 18.54
N SER A 27 1.32 -7.89 19.30
CA SER A 27 0.65 -7.27 20.45
C SER A 27 1.60 -6.89 21.60
N GLN A 28 2.78 -7.53 21.67
CA GLN A 28 3.82 -7.24 22.67
C GLN A 28 4.72 -6.07 22.28
N GLU A 29 4.66 -5.62 21.03
CA GLU A 29 5.45 -4.48 20.56
C GLU A 29 5.07 -3.18 21.29
N THR A 30 6.09 -2.42 21.67
CA THR A 30 5.93 -1.10 22.31
C THR A 30 5.77 -0.01 21.26
N VAL A 31 4.70 -0.12 20.47
CA VAL A 31 4.30 0.85 19.43
C VAL A 31 2.93 1.44 19.70
N ASP A 32 2.70 2.66 19.22
CA ASP A 32 1.45 3.40 19.39
C ASP A 32 0.40 2.98 18.35
N CYS A 33 0.84 2.58 17.14
CA CYS A 33 -0.03 2.11 16.07
C CYS A 33 0.67 1.13 15.13
N PHE A 34 -0.11 0.56 14.22
CA PHE A 34 0.36 -0.27 13.11
C PHE A 34 0.03 0.39 11.77
N LEU A 35 0.97 0.30 10.83
CA LEU A 35 0.80 0.70 9.43
C LEU A 35 0.85 -0.58 8.59
N VAL A 36 -0.17 -0.83 7.78
CA VAL A 36 -0.24 -2.03 6.93
C VAL A 36 -0.45 -1.63 5.47
N SER A 37 0.59 -1.76 4.65
CA SER A 37 0.59 -1.28 3.26
C SER A 37 0.13 -2.32 2.24
N GLY A 38 -0.93 -3.07 2.57
CA GLY A 38 -1.58 -4.01 1.65
C GLY A 38 -1.08 -5.45 1.72
N ASP A 39 -1.74 -6.29 0.95
CA ASP A 39 -1.53 -7.73 0.82
C ASP A 39 -1.62 -8.44 2.18
N ILE A 40 -2.82 -8.36 2.76
CA ILE A 40 -3.16 -8.88 4.09
C ILE A 40 -3.65 -10.32 3.99
N GLY A 41 -4.51 -10.61 3.02
CA GLY A 41 -5.09 -11.92 2.76
C GLY A 41 -5.69 -12.00 1.35
N GLU A 42 -6.85 -12.64 1.22
CA GLU A 42 -7.60 -12.74 -0.04
C GLU A 42 -9.02 -12.21 0.13
N ALA A 43 -9.80 -12.12 -0.97
CA ALA A 43 -11.12 -11.51 -0.94
C ALA A 43 -12.07 -12.14 0.09
N ASP A 44 -11.96 -13.44 0.35
CA ASP A 44 -12.80 -14.15 1.32
C ASP A 44 -12.34 -14.02 2.79
N SER A 45 -11.11 -13.57 3.01
CA SER A 45 -10.41 -13.69 4.30
C SER A 45 -9.88 -12.36 4.85
N VAL A 46 -9.61 -11.37 4.01
CA VAL A 46 -9.04 -10.06 4.39
C VAL A 46 -9.81 -9.38 5.53
N VAL A 47 -11.14 -9.39 5.48
CA VAL A 47 -11.99 -8.83 6.53
C VAL A 47 -11.79 -9.57 7.85
N GLY A 48 -11.82 -10.90 7.84
CA GLY A 48 -11.64 -11.70 9.04
C GLY A 48 -10.25 -11.54 9.66
N TYR A 49 -9.21 -11.32 8.84
CA TYR A 49 -7.88 -11.00 9.34
C TYR A 49 -7.81 -9.61 9.97
N LEU A 50 -8.35 -8.58 9.32
CA LEU A 50 -8.41 -7.23 9.87
C LEU A 50 -9.13 -7.19 11.23
N GLU A 51 -10.24 -7.92 11.37
CA GLU A 51 -10.97 -8.03 12.64
C GLU A 51 -10.16 -8.73 13.73
N GLN A 52 -9.47 -9.83 13.40
CA GLN A 52 -8.58 -10.53 14.35
C GLN A 52 -7.41 -9.64 14.79
N MET A 53 -6.76 -8.95 13.85
CA MET A 53 -5.72 -7.98 14.14
C MET A 53 -6.25 -6.88 15.07
N ALA A 54 -7.40 -6.28 14.76
CA ALA A 54 -8.00 -5.24 15.59
C ALA A 54 -8.29 -5.72 17.02
N ALA A 55 -8.83 -6.93 17.16
CA ALA A 55 -9.21 -7.51 18.46
C ALA A 55 -8.01 -7.86 19.34
N ILE A 56 -6.92 -8.35 18.75
CA ILE A 56 -5.72 -8.78 19.47
C ILE A 56 -4.77 -7.60 19.72
N LEU A 57 -4.49 -6.79 18.68
CA LEU A 57 -3.53 -5.70 18.79
C LEU A 57 -4.06 -4.58 19.68
N LYS A 58 -5.35 -4.23 19.60
CA LYS A 58 -5.98 -3.18 20.44
C LYS A 58 -5.28 -1.81 20.37
N ARG A 59 -4.57 -1.53 19.27
CA ARG A 59 -4.02 -0.22 18.89
C ARG A 59 -4.64 0.20 17.55
N PRO A 60 -4.57 1.48 17.15
CA PRO A 60 -4.92 1.91 15.81
C PRO A 60 -4.13 1.15 14.75
N ILE A 61 -4.82 0.69 13.72
CA ILE A 61 -4.27 0.08 12.52
C ILE A 61 -4.71 0.95 11.35
N TYR A 62 -3.75 1.63 10.75
CA TYR A 62 -3.94 2.36 9.51
C TYR A 62 -3.53 1.43 8.38
N PHE A 63 -4.39 1.23 7.40
CA PHE A 63 -4.13 0.27 6.34
C PHE A 63 -4.62 0.73 4.98
N VAL A 64 -3.98 0.18 3.95
CA VAL A 64 -4.46 0.13 2.57
C VAL A 64 -4.51 -1.32 2.14
N LEU A 65 -5.23 -1.62 1.06
CA LEU A 65 -5.32 -2.96 0.48
C LEU A 65 -4.30 -3.12 -0.65
N GLY A 66 -3.82 -4.33 -0.84
CA GLY A 66 -3.01 -4.74 -1.98
C GLY A 66 -3.81 -5.54 -3.00
N ASN A 67 -3.16 -6.01 -4.07
CA ASN A 67 -3.84 -6.76 -5.13
C ASN A 67 -4.32 -8.13 -4.63
N HIS A 68 -3.57 -8.80 -3.74
CA HIS A 68 -3.98 -10.11 -3.21
C HIS A 68 -5.25 -10.03 -2.38
N ASP A 69 -5.51 -8.91 -1.69
CA ASP A 69 -6.73 -8.70 -0.91
C ASP A 69 -8.01 -8.79 -1.77
N TYR A 70 -7.87 -8.73 -3.10
CA TYR A 70 -8.95 -8.86 -4.08
C TYR A 70 -8.96 -10.22 -4.80
N TYR A 71 -8.01 -11.12 -4.55
CA TYR A 71 -7.98 -12.43 -5.19
C TYR A 71 -9.22 -13.24 -4.81
N GLY A 72 -9.89 -13.79 -5.82
CA GLY A 72 -11.10 -14.59 -5.67
C GLY A 72 -12.40 -13.79 -5.61
N GLY A 73 -12.37 -12.47 -5.88
CA GLY A 73 -13.58 -11.66 -5.92
C GLY A 73 -13.46 -10.34 -6.68
N SER A 74 -14.47 -9.49 -6.47
CA SER A 74 -14.58 -8.15 -7.05
C SER A 74 -13.97 -7.08 -6.14
N ILE A 75 -13.27 -6.12 -6.75
CA ILE A 75 -12.78 -4.90 -6.09
C ILE A 75 -13.92 -4.14 -5.42
N GLU A 76 -15.06 -3.97 -6.11
CA GLU A 76 -16.22 -3.28 -5.54
C GLU A 76 -16.75 -3.99 -4.28
N GLU A 77 -16.94 -5.31 -4.35
CA GLU A 77 -17.47 -6.09 -3.24
C GLU A 77 -16.53 -6.13 -2.02
N VAL A 78 -15.22 -6.32 -2.26
CA VAL A 78 -14.21 -6.29 -1.19
C VAL A 78 -14.18 -4.90 -0.53
N ARG A 79 -14.16 -3.82 -1.33
CA ARG A 79 -14.19 -2.45 -0.81
C ARG A 79 -15.45 -2.18 0.01
N GLY A 80 -16.61 -2.66 -0.44
CA GLY A 80 -17.87 -2.55 0.31
C GLY A 80 -17.81 -3.23 1.67
N ARG A 81 -17.21 -4.42 1.75
CA ARG A 81 -17.04 -5.15 3.02
C ARG A 81 -16.02 -4.49 3.95
N VAL A 82 -14.91 -4.00 3.41
CA VAL A 82 -13.88 -3.27 4.20
C VAL A 82 -14.41 -1.92 4.69
N ASP A 83 -15.22 -1.21 3.90
CA ASP A 83 -15.88 0.03 4.32
C ASP A 83 -16.84 -0.20 5.51
N ALA A 84 -17.47 -1.37 5.58
CA ALA A 84 -18.33 -1.73 6.72
C ALA A 84 -17.54 -1.85 8.05
N LEU A 85 -16.23 -2.09 7.99
CA LEU A 85 -15.34 -2.15 9.16
C LEU A 85 -15.05 -0.79 9.78
N GLN A 86 -15.39 0.33 9.13
CA GLN A 86 -15.19 1.68 9.69
C GLN A 86 -15.94 1.91 11.01
N LYS A 87 -16.86 1.02 11.39
CA LYS A 87 -17.50 0.98 12.73
C LYS A 87 -16.51 0.65 13.86
N GLN A 88 -15.41 -0.04 13.55
CA GLN A 88 -14.37 -0.38 14.51
C GLN A 88 -13.39 0.78 14.62
N LYS A 89 -13.34 1.43 15.79
CA LYS A 89 -12.58 2.69 15.98
C LYS A 89 -11.07 2.57 15.75
N ASN A 90 -10.52 1.35 15.80
CA ASN A 90 -9.10 1.09 15.66
C ASN A 90 -8.71 0.50 14.30
N LEU A 91 -9.64 0.40 13.34
CA LEU A 91 -9.36 0.08 11.95
C LEU A 91 -9.65 1.29 11.06
N ILE A 92 -8.62 1.83 10.42
CA ILE A 92 -8.73 3.01 9.58
C ILE A 92 -8.22 2.65 8.19
N TRP A 93 -9.14 2.53 7.24
CA TRP A 93 -8.80 2.29 5.84
C TRP A 93 -8.53 3.64 5.18
N LEU A 94 -7.30 3.85 4.71
CA LEU A 94 -6.86 5.17 4.29
C LEU A 94 -7.59 5.70 3.06
N ASN A 95 -8.15 4.84 2.20
CA ASN A 95 -8.98 5.31 1.07
C ASN A 95 -10.17 6.17 1.50
N LYS A 96 -10.67 6.04 2.73
CA LYS A 96 -11.90 6.70 3.22
C LYS A 96 -11.63 7.98 3.99
N VAL A 97 -10.37 8.38 4.15
CA VAL A 97 -9.98 9.60 4.87
C VAL A 97 -9.01 10.41 4.02
N ASP A 98 -9.08 11.73 4.09
CA ASP A 98 -8.14 12.56 3.32
C ASP A 98 -6.74 12.50 3.90
N TYR A 99 -6.63 12.62 5.23
CA TYR A 99 -5.39 12.40 5.95
C TYR A 99 -5.68 12.17 7.44
N ILE A 100 -4.69 11.62 8.15
CA ILE A 100 -4.68 11.49 9.61
C ILE A 100 -3.52 12.30 10.15
N GLY A 101 -3.77 13.26 11.04
CA GLY A 101 -2.72 13.90 11.83
C GLY A 101 -2.21 12.93 12.88
N LEU A 102 -1.01 12.38 12.70
CA LEU A 102 -0.38 11.45 13.63
C LEU A 102 0.23 12.19 14.83
N THR A 103 0.83 13.34 14.56
CA THR A 103 1.38 14.27 15.56
C THR A 103 1.09 15.71 15.12
N LYS A 104 1.60 16.70 15.86
CA LYS A 104 1.58 18.10 15.40
C LYS A 104 2.37 18.30 14.10
N GLY A 105 3.46 17.57 13.90
CA GLY A 105 4.38 17.75 12.76
C GLY A 105 4.13 16.80 11.59
N THR A 106 3.49 15.65 11.85
CA THR A 106 3.40 14.55 10.89
C THR A 106 1.96 14.16 10.57
N ALA A 107 1.66 14.03 9.28
CA ALA A 107 0.41 13.47 8.76
C ALA A 107 0.64 12.18 8.00
N LEU A 108 -0.38 11.31 7.99
CA LEU A 108 -0.48 10.11 7.18
C LEU A 108 -1.54 10.30 6.09
N VAL A 109 -1.15 10.00 4.86
CA VAL A 109 -2.02 9.95 3.68
C VAL A 109 -1.85 8.57 3.05
N GLY A 110 -2.88 7.99 2.46
CA GLY A 110 -2.69 6.72 1.77
C GLY A 110 -3.86 6.29 0.92
N HIS A 111 -3.58 5.40 -0.02
CA HIS A 111 -4.56 4.81 -0.91
C HIS A 111 -4.06 3.44 -1.37
N ASP A 112 -4.95 2.47 -1.62
CA ASP A 112 -4.58 1.11 -2.12
C ASP A 112 -3.52 1.21 -3.24
N SER A 113 -3.80 2.07 -4.23
CA SER A 113 -2.96 2.28 -5.43
C SER A 113 -2.87 1.01 -6.29
N TRP A 114 -2.58 1.18 -7.57
CA TRP A 114 -2.55 0.08 -8.54
C TRP A 114 -1.48 0.32 -9.58
N ALA A 115 -0.86 -0.75 -10.09
CA ALA A 115 0.01 -0.62 -11.23
C ALA A 115 -0.79 -0.19 -12.46
N ASP A 116 -0.20 0.63 -13.34
CA ASP A 116 -0.97 1.37 -14.33
C ASP A 116 -0.49 1.23 -15.78
N GLY A 117 0.53 0.40 -16.01
CA GLY A 117 1.08 0.16 -17.33
C GLY A 117 1.80 1.35 -17.97
N ARG A 118 1.95 2.47 -17.26
CA ARG A 118 2.52 3.70 -17.83
C ARG A 118 4.04 3.79 -17.72
N LEU A 119 4.66 2.90 -16.95
CA LEU A 119 6.11 2.72 -16.88
C LEU A 119 6.49 1.37 -17.49
N GLY A 120 7.63 1.33 -18.18
CA GLY A 120 8.11 0.15 -18.89
C GLY A 120 7.45 -0.04 -20.26
N ASP A 121 7.47 -1.28 -20.75
CA ASP A 121 6.95 -1.67 -22.06
C ASP A 121 5.75 -2.61 -21.89
N PHE A 122 4.56 -2.04 -21.67
CA PHE A 122 3.33 -2.81 -21.51
C PHE A 122 3.00 -3.63 -22.77
N GLU A 123 3.19 -3.06 -23.96
CA GLU A 123 2.84 -3.70 -25.23
C GLU A 123 3.78 -4.87 -25.56
N GLY A 124 5.08 -4.70 -25.32
CA GLY A 124 6.09 -5.74 -25.54
C GLY A 124 6.21 -6.77 -24.41
N SER A 125 5.62 -6.52 -23.24
CA SER A 125 5.72 -7.45 -22.12
C SER A 125 4.89 -8.72 -22.32
N SER A 126 5.48 -9.86 -21.93
CA SER A 126 4.84 -11.16 -21.85
C SER A 126 4.45 -11.57 -20.43
N VAL A 127 4.56 -10.66 -19.45
CA VAL A 127 4.22 -10.93 -18.05
C VAL A 127 2.70 -11.09 -17.92
N GLU A 128 2.28 -12.20 -17.30
CA GLU A 128 0.88 -12.45 -16.93
C GLU A 128 0.81 -12.68 -15.43
N LEU A 129 0.08 -11.81 -14.73
CA LEU A 129 -0.10 -11.88 -13.28
C LEU A 129 -1.33 -12.68 -12.87
N ASN A 130 -1.31 -13.13 -11.62
CA ASN A 130 -2.45 -13.76 -10.98
C ASN A 130 -3.64 -12.79 -10.83
N ASP A 131 -3.38 -11.48 -10.71
CA ASP A 131 -4.36 -10.40 -10.78
C ASP A 131 -5.37 -10.62 -11.91
N PHE A 132 -4.87 -10.98 -13.09
CA PHE A 132 -5.65 -11.13 -14.32
C PHE A 132 -6.44 -12.44 -14.40
N ARG A 133 -6.31 -13.28 -13.38
CA ARG A 133 -7.00 -14.56 -13.23
C ARG A 133 -7.92 -14.59 -12.02
N TYR A 134 -7.62 -13.80 -10.99
CA TYR A 134 -8.29 -13.87 -9.70
C TYR A 134 -9.07 -12.62 -9.30
N ILE A 135 -8.88 -11.47 -9.96
CA ILE A 135 -9.63 -10.23 -9.69
C ILE A 135 -10.66 -9.97 -10.80
N ASP A 136 -11.94 -9.92 -10.45
CA ASP A 136 -13.04 -9.93 -11.44
C ASP A 136 -12.95 -8.78 -12.45
N GLU A 137 -12.57 -7.59 -12.01
CA GLU A 137 -12.42 -6.41 -12.86
C GLU A 137 -11.20 -6.48 -13.80
N LEU A 138 -10.24 -7.37 -13.52
CA LEU A 138 -9.00 -7.51 -14.30
C LEU A 138 -8.93 -8.81 -15.13
N LYS A 139 -9.87 -9.74 -14.94
CA LYS A 139 -10.06 -10.98 -15.74
C LYS A 139 -10.62 -10.70 -17.15
N LEU A 140 -10.10 -9.67 -17.81
CA LEU A 140 -10.50 -9.24 -19.14
C LEU A 140 -9.65 -9.93 -20.20
N TRP A 141 -10.29 -10.38 -21.29
CA TRP A 141 -9.63 -11.06 -22.40
C TRP A 141 -8.75 -10.11 -23.23
N ASP A 142 -9.23 -8.88 -23.47
CA ASP A 142 -8.50 -7.87 -24.22
C ASP A 142 -7.48 -7.15 -23.34
N ARG A 143 -6.21 -7.12 -23.79
CA ARG A 143 -5.12 -6.46 -23.06
C ARG A 143 -5.33 -4.96 -22.94
N SER A 144 -5.92 -4.31 -23.94
CA SER A 144 -6.16 -2.86 -23.91
C SER A 144 -7.26 -2.51 -22.92
N ASP A 145 -8.32 -3.31 -22.84
CA ASP A 145 -9.39 -3.11 -21.85
C ASP A 145 -8.88 -3.37 -20.42
N ARG A 146 -8.03 -4.38 -20.24
CA ARG A 146 -7.32 -4.62 -18.98
C ARG A 146 -6.43 -3.44 -18.59
N LEU A 147 -5.66 -2.89 -19.54
CA LEU A 147 -4.84 -1.70 -19.30
C LEU A 147 -5.71 -0.50 -18.88
N LYS A 148 -6.85 -0.26 -19.55
CA LYS A 148 -7.78 0.80 -19.16
C LYS A 148 -8.32 0.58 -17.74
N ALA A 149 -8.66 -0.65 -17.37
CA ALA A 149 -9.12 -0.97 -16.02
C ALA A 149 -8.05 -0.67 -14.96
N MET A 150 -6.81 -1.10 -15.20
CA MET A 150 -5.65 -0.78 -14.35
C MET A 150 -5.44 0.74 -14.21
N GLN A 151 -5.48 1.46 -15.34
CA GLN A 151 -5.31 2.91 -15.38
C GLN A 151 -6.41 3.65 -14.62
N ASN A 152 -7.68 3.22 -14.75
CA ASN A 152 -8.79 3.81 -13.99
C ASN A 152 -8.60 3.64 -12.47
N LEU A 153 -8.11 2.49 -12.02
CA LEU A 153 -7.81 2.23 -10.61
C LEU A 153 -6.66 3.10 -10.09
N ALA A 154 -5.61 3.25 -10.89
CA ALA A 154 -4.47 4.10 -10.55
C ALA A 154 -4.83 5.59 -10.56
N ASP A 155 -5.68 6.03 -11.49
CA ASP A 155 -6.13 7.42 -11.59
C ASP A 155 -7.02 7.81 -10.41
N ALA A 156 -7.84 6.87 -9.90
CA ALA A 156 -8.57 7.09 -8.65
C ALA A 156 -7.62 7.33 -7.47
N ALA A 157 -6.50 6.60 -7.40
CA ALA A 157 -5.48 6.81 -6.38
C ALA A 157 -4.80 8.18 -6.53
N ALA A 158 -4.42 8.54 -7.76
CA ALA A 158 -3.80 9.82 -8.06
C ALA A 158 -4.71 11.00 -7.69
N GLU A 159 -6.01 10.93 -8.02
CA GLU A 159 -6.99 11.97 -7.69
C GLU A 159 -7.24 12.08 -6.18
N HIS A 160 -7.24 10.95 -5.45
CA HIS A 160 -7.27 10.98 -3.98
C HIS A 160 -6.04 11.72 -3.43
N LEU A 161 -4.83 11.33 -3.84
CA LEU A 161 -3.58 11.90 -3.34
C LEU A 161 -3.47 13.40 -3.66
N LYS A 162 -3.85 13.80 -4.88
CA LYS A 162 -3.81 15.19 -5.36
C LYS A 162 -4.72 16.11 -4.54
N ARG A 163 -5.82 15.57 -4.02
CA ARG A 163 -6.76 16.28 -3.14
C ARG A 163 -6.30 16.28 -1.68
N ALA A 164 -5.83 15.14 -1.18
CA ALA A 164 -5.43 14.92 0.21
C ALA A 164 -4.14 15.64 0.61
N LEU A 165 -3.09 15.54 -0.20
CA LEU A 165 -1.75 16.03 0.16
C LEU A 165 -1.72 17.54 0.45
N PRO A 166 -2.35 18.41 -0.36
CA PRO A 166 -2.41 19.84 -0.04
C PRO A 166 -3.14 20.14 1.28
N MET A 167 -4.08 19.29 1.71
CA MET A 167 -4.77 19.46 2.99
C MET A 167 -3.84 19.13 4.15
N ALA A 168 -3.13 18.01 4.08
CA ALA A 168 -2.15 17.61 5.09
C ALA A 168 -1.00 18.64 5.21
N LEU A 169 -0.50 19.15 4.08
CA LEU A 169 0.60 20.12 4.02
C LEU A 169 0.25 21.52 4.54
N LYS A 170 -1.03 21.83 4.83
CA LYS A 170 -1.39 23.09 5.50
C LYS A 170 -0.79 23.15 6.90
N ASP A 171 -0.90 22.06 7.64
CA ASP A 171 -0.61 22.02 9.08
C ASP A 171 0.59 21.15 9.42
N HIS A 172 1.02 20.28 8.49
CA HIS A 172 2.10 19.32 8.71
C HIS A 172 3.27 19.56 7.76
N ARG A 173 4.47 19.19 8.22
CA ARG A 173 5.72 19.33 7.44
C ARG A 173 6.41 18.00 7.18
N HIS A 174 6.01 16.93 7.87
CA HIS A 174 6.39 15.57 7.54
C HIS A 174 5.15 14.83 7.05
N ILE A 175 5.20 14.29 5.84
CA ILE A 175 4.11 13.53 5.25
C ILE A 175 4.57 12.07 5.10
N LEU A 176 3.88 11.18 5.79
CA LEU A 176 3.98 9.75 5.54
C LEU A 176 2.90 9.39 4.53
N VAL A 177 3.29 8.81 3.40
CA VAL A 177 2.37 8.28 2.39
C VAL A 177 2.40 6.77 2.45
N MET A 178 1.25 6.13 2.41
CA MET A 178 1.15 4.67 2.32
C MET A 178 0.39 4.24 1.08
N ASN A 179 1.09 3.57 0.17
CA ASN A 179 0.52 2.95 -1.03
C ASN A 179 0.91 1.48 -1.02
N HIS A 180 0.11 0.59 -1.60
CA HIS A 180 0.59 -0.78 -1.79
C HIS A 180 1.63 -0.83 -2.92
N VAL A 181 1.28 -0.31 -4.10
CA VAL A 181 2.15 -0.35 -5.29
C VAL A 181 3.20 0.78 -5.28
N PRO A 182 4.50 0.49 -5.55
CA PRO A 182 5.54 1.50 -5.64
C PRO A 182 5.27 2.57 -6.71
N PRO A 183 5.40 3.87 -6.40
CA PRO A 183 5.03 4.94 -7.33
C PRO A 183 6.11 5.34 -8.36
N PHE A 184 7.33 4.81 -8.25
CA PHE A 184 8.44 5.16 -9.15
C PHE A 184 9.23 3.92 -9.59
N LYS A 185 9.78 3.95 -10.81
CA LYS A 185 10.66 2.88 -11.33
C LYS A 185 11.79 2.51 -10.35
N GLY A 186 12.44 3.51 -9.76
CA GLY A 186 13.54 3.29 -8.81
C GLY A 186 13.12 2.66 -7.48
N ALA A 187 11.82 2.61 -7.19
CA ALA A 187 11.26 2.00 -5.98
C ALA A 187 10.65 0.60 -6.23
N CYS A 188 10.56 0.15 -7.49
CA CYS A 188 10.09 -1.19 -7.82
C CYS A 188 11.23 -2.20 -7.64
N TRP A 189 11.50 -2.62 -6.41
CA TRP A 189 12.66 -3.46 -6.11
C TRP A 189 12.36 -4.96 -6.29
N HIS A 190 13.25 -5.68 -6.97
CA HIS A 190 13.22 -7.13 -7.04
C HIS A 190 14.64 -7.69 -7.10
N GLN A 191 14.96 -8.67 -6.25
CA GLN A 191 16.30 -9.29 -6.18
C GLN A 191 17.45 -8.26 -6.09
N GLY A 192 17.28 -7.23 -5.26
CA GLY A 192 18.32 -6.23 -4.98
C GLY A 192 18.55 -5.19 -6.10
N LYS A 193 17.67 -5.10 -7.09
CA LYS A 193 17.72 -4.06 -8.14
C LYS A 193 16.30 -3.62 -8.56
N PRO A 194 16.15 -2.46 -9.22
CA PRO A 194 14.88 -2.09 -9.82
C PRO A 194 14.41 -3.10 -10.89
N SER A 195 13.10 -3.32 -10.96
CA SER A 195 12.43 -4.18 -11.95
C SER A 195 12.69 -3.71 -13.38
N GLY A 196 12.79 -4.69 -14.29
CA GLY A 196 12.97 -4.46 -15.72
C GLY A 196 11.74 -3.85 -16.40
N ASP A 197 11.93 -3.33 -17.61
CA ASP A 197 10.87 -2.67 -18.37
C ASP A 197 9.70 -3.61 -18.74
N ASP A 198 9.92 -4.91 -18.74
CA ASP A 198 8.89 -5.95 -18.91
C ASP A 198 7.98 -6.11 -17.68
N TRP A 199 8.47 -5.78 -16.47
CA TRP A 199 7.73 -5.93 -15.21
C TRP A 199 7.13 -4.62 -14.71
N LEU A 200 7.81 -3.48 -14.91
CA LEU A 200 7.31 -2.17 -14.46
C LEU A 200 5.84 -1.85 -14.77
N PRO A 201 5.27 -2.27 -15.93
CA PRO A 201 3.87 -1.99 -16.23
C PRO A 201 2.89 -2.52 -15.17
N PHE A 202 3.28 -3.57 -14.44
CA PHE A 202 2.45 -4.31 -13.51
C PHE A 202 2.88 -4.16 -12.05
N PHE A 203 3.97 -3.43 -11.80
CA PHE A 203 4.56 -3.27 -10.47
C PHE A 203 4.79 -1.82 -10.06
N SER A 204 4.42 -0.85 -10.91
CA SER A 204 4.54 0.58 -10.60
C SER A 204 3.30 1.38 -10.94
N CYS A 205 3.02 2.39 -10.12
CA CYS A 205 1.93 3.34 -10.33
C CYS A 205 2.50 4.72 -10.70
N LYS A 206 2.66 4.99 -12.00
CA LYS A 206 3.21 6.28 -12.46
C LYS A 206 2.31 7.45 -12.06
N ALA A 207 1.00 7.29 -12.21
CA ALA A 207 0.04 8.36 -11.93
C ALA A 207 0.11 8.84 -10.47
N ALA A 208 0.26 7.93 -9.50
CA ALA A 208 0.51 8.31 -8.12
C ALA A 208 1.87 9.02 -7.98
N GLY A 209 2.94 8.47 -8.55
CA GLY A 209 4.29 9.06 -8.49
C GLY A 209 4.37 10.49 -8.99
N GLU A 210 3.72 10.80 -10.12
CA GLU A 210 3.68 12.15 -10.68
C GLU A 210 3.02 13.14 -9.72
N VAL A 211 1.92 12.75 -9.06
CA VAL A 211 1.26 13.60 -8.06
C VAL A 211 2.19 13.86 -6.86
N LEU A 212 2.84 12.83 -6.34
CA LEU A 212 3.77 12.95 -5.20
C LEU A 212 4.93 13.89 -5.54
N GLU A 213 5.56 13.69 -6.70
CA GLU A 213 6.69 14.49 -7.15
C GLU A 213 6.29 15.95 -7.38
N ASP A 214 5.17 16.20 -8.06
CA ASP A 214 4.67 17.54 -8.36
C ASP A 214 4.29 18.33 -7.10
N VAL A 215 3.73 17.65 -6.09
CA VAL A 215 3.43 18.26 -4.79
C VAL A 215 4.75 18.61 -4.10
N MET A 216 5.68 17.67 -3.96
CA MET A 216 6.89 17.91 -3.16
C MET A 216 7.87 18.89 -3.81
N LYS A 217 7.88 19.04 -5.14
CA LYS A 217 8.58 20.14 -5.84
C LYS A 217 8.08 21.53 -5.41
N LYS A 218 6.81 21.66 -5.06
CA LYS A 218 6.18 22.93 -4.63
C LYS A 218 6.32 23.19 -3.12
N HIS A 219 6.75 22.18 -2.37
CA HIS A 219 6.89 22.22 -0.91
C HIS A 219 8.30 21.79 -0.47
N PRO A 220 9.36 22.53 -0.85
CA PRO A 220 10.74 22.19 -0.50
C PRO A 220 11.02 22.28 1.01
N ASP A 221 10.14 22.91 1.78
CA ASP A 221 10.20 23.03 3.25
C ASP A 221 9.51 21.86 3.99
N ALA A 222 8.85 20.96 3.27
CA ALA A 222 8.25 19.74 3.80
C ALA A 222 9.05 18.51 3.35
N GLU A 223 8.97 17.43 4.12
CA GLU A 223 9.54 16.12 3.83
C GLU A 223 8.43 15.10 3.61
N MET A 224 8.63 14.20 2.64
CA MET A 224 7.71 13.10 2.36
C MET A 224 8.46 11.77 2.33
N THR A 225 7.93 10.79 3.08
CA THR A 225 8.34 9.40 3.01
C THR A 225 7.17 8.56 2.53
N VAL A 226 7.37 7.77 1.48
CA VAL A 226 6.37 6.83 1.00
C VAL A 226 6.75 5.42 1.44
N LEU A 227 5.80 4.70 2.03
CA LEU A 227 5.91 3.30 2.41
C LEU A 227 5.08 2.46 1.42
N CYS A 228 5.71 1.46 0.80
CA CYS A 228 5.04 0.57 -0.15
C CYS A 228 5.59 -0.86 -0.16
N GLY A 229 4.93 -1.76 -0.88
CA GLY A 229 5.22 -3.18 -0.93
C GLY A 229 5.14 -3.76 -2.35
N HIS A 230 4.31 -4.80 -2.54
CA HIS A 230 3.91 -5.44 -3.81
C HIS A 230 5.01 -6.24 -4.53
N THR A 231 6.21 -5.68 -4.59
CA THR A 231 7.33 -6.25 -5.38
C THR A 231 8.12 -7.34 -4.66
N HIS A 232 7.89 -7.49 -3.35
CA HIS A 232 8.56 -8.41 -2.43
C HIS A 232 10.08 -8.21 -2.31
N GLY A 233 10.65 -7.24 -3.02
CA GLY A 233 12.02 -6.79 -2.85
C GLY A 233 12.08 -5.57 -1.94
N ALA A 234 12.93 -5.64 -0.92
CA ALA A 234 13.21 -4.49 -0.08
C ALA A 234 14.16 -3.50 -0.77
N GLY A 235 13.95 -2.21 -0.56
CA GLY A 235 14.89 -1.18 -1.00
C GLY A 235 14.40 0.25 -0.77
N GLU A 236 15.27 1.21 -1.08
CA GLU A 236 14.98 2.63 -0.92
C GLU A 236 15.28 3.40 -2.19
N CYS A 237 14.44 4.39 -2.51
CA CYS A 237 14.62 5.27 -3.65
C CYS A 237 14.52 6.73 -3.20
N GLN A 238 15.59 7.49 -3.37
CA GLN A 238 15.54 8.94 -3.20
C GLN A 238 15.11 9.58 -4.53
N VAL A 239 13.92 10.19 -4.56
CA VAL A 239 13.32 10.77 -5.78
C VAL A 239 13.65 12.26 -5.90
N LEU A 240 13.47 13.00 -4.81
CA LEU A 240 13.85 14.42 -4.65
C LEU A 240 14.56 14.59 -3.31
N PRO A 241 15.27 15.70 -3.03
CA PRO A 241 15.89 15.91 -1.71
C PRO A 241 14.94 15.77 -0.52
N ASN A 242 13.64 16.01 -0.74
CA ASN A 242 12.58 15.94 0.26
C ASN A 242 11.52 14.86 -0.01
N LEU A 243 11.76 13.95 -0.96
CA LEU A 243 10.87 12.83 -1.28
C LEU A 243 11.65 11.52 -1.39
N LYS A 244 11.39 10.62 -0.45
CA LYS A 244 11.96 9.27 -0.40
C LYS A 244 10.87 8.22 -0.43
N VAL A 245 11.15 7.09 -1.05
CA VAL A 245 10.31 5.88 -1.02
C VAL A 245 11.07 4.75 -0.36
N VAL A 246 10.39 4.01 0.51
CA VAL A 246 10.85 2.78 1.15
C VAL A 246 9.91 1.66 0.73
N THR A 247 10.47 0.65 0.07
CA THR A 247 9.75 -0.54 -0.38
C THR A 247 10.10 -1.69 0.57
N GLY A 248 9.08 -2.29 1.19
CA GLY A 248 9.24 -3.44 2.07
C GLY A 248 9.42 -4.73 1.28
N GLY A 249 10.22 -5.64 1.83
CA GLY A 249 10.41 -6.98 1.27
C GLY A 249 9.41 -7.97 1.84
N ALA A 250 9.23 -9.10 1.19
CA ALA A 250 8.32 -10.13 1.67
C ALA A 250 8.77 -11.54 1.30
N GLU A 251 8.41 -12.50 2.16
CA GLU A 251 8.52 -13.93 1.91
C GLU A 251 7.24 -14.59 2.42
N TYR A 252 6.56 -15.35 1.55
CA TYR A 252 5.31 -16.01 1.90
C TYR A 252 5.47 -16.94 3.11
N GLY A 253 4.55 -16.80 4.07
CA GLY A 253 4.59 -17.57 5.32
C GLY A 253 5.59 -17.07 6.36
N ALA A 254 6.31 -15.98 6.09
CA ALA A 254 7.25 -15.35 7.02
C ALA A 254 7.02 -13.82 7.15
N PRO A 255 5.79 -13.37 7.49
CA PRO A 255 5.51 -11.95 7.68
C PRO A 255 6.28 -11.40 8.88
N GLN A 256 6.69 -10.14 8.76
CA GLN A 256 7.60 -9.50 9.70
C GLN A 256 7.41 -7.98 9.68
N ILE A 257 7.82 -7.33 10.77
CA ILE A 257 7.86 -5.87 10.86
C ILE A 257 8.99 -5.39 9.95
N GLN A 258 8.64 -4.58 8.95
CA GLN A 258 9.60 -4.01 8.00
C GLN A 258 10.47 -2.98 8.71
N GLN A 259 9.83 -2.11 9.49
CA GLN A 259 10.49 -1.07 10.26
C GLN A 259 9.60 -0.60 11.41
N VAL A 260 10.22 -0.21 12.54
CA VAL A 260 9.57 0.66 13.53
C VAL A 260 9.87 2.11 13.14
N VAL A 261 8.83 2.82 12.70
CA VAL A 261 8.90 4.21 12.24
C VAL A 261 8.74 5.15 13.43
N GLU A 262 9.75 5.99 13.66
CA GLU A 262 9.69 7.07 14.64
C GLU A 262 8.99 8.28 14.00
N ILE A 263 7.77 8.56 14.43
CA ILE A 263 6.93 9.65 13.96
C ILE A 263 7.14 10.85 14.89
N LYS A 264 7.73 11.91 14.32
CA LYS A 264 8.02 13.18 15.00
C LYS A 264 6.78 14.04 15.17
#